data_AF-A0A820MRP0-F1
#
_entry.id   AF-A0A820MRP0-F1
#
_cell.length_a   1.000
_cell.length_b   1.000
_cell.length_c   1.000
_cell.angle_alpha   90.00
_cell.angle_beta   90.00
_cell.angle_gamma   90.00
#
_symmetry.space_group_name_H-M   'P 1'
#
loop_
_entity.id
_entity.type
_entity.pdbx_description
1 polymer ?
#
loop_
_entity_poly.entity_id
_entity_poly.type
_entity_poly.pdbx_seq_one_letter_code
_entity_poly.pdbx_strand_id
1 'polypeptide(L)'
;IINGDFHENLAVIFIHDVFNLGDDSLRISDEFNRLGITLFFIANRIFTFENWNFYYELARNTGGDYALLEHAPTILTNAILSVLTG
;
A
#
# COMPACT_ATOMS: atom_id res chain seq x y z
N ILE A 1 -22.64 0.29 -5.67
CA ILE A 1 -22.52 -0.86 -4.74
C ILE A 1 -21.94 -2.00 -5.55
N ILE A 2 -20.64 -2.27 -5.41
CA ILE A 2 -20.03 -3.45 -6.03
C ILE A 2 -20.18 -4.56 -4.99
N ASN A 3 -21.16 -5.45 -5.20
CA ASN A 3 -21.32 -6.69 -4.44
C ASN A 3 -20.68 -7.80 -5.26
N GLY A 4 -19.41 -8.04 -5.02
CA GLY A 4 -18.70 -9.23 -5.48
C GLY A 4 -17.78 -9.65 -4.34
N ASP A 5 -17.84 -10.92 -3.95
CA ASP A 5 -16.85 -11.50 -3.04
C ASP A 5 -15.49 -11.41 -3.74
N PHE A 6 -14.65 -10.46 -3.31
CA PHE A 6 -13.27 -10.37 -3.74
C PHE A 6 -12.52 -11.57 -3.14
N HIS A 7 -12.52 -12.69 -3.87
CA HIS A 7 -11.70 -13.86 -3.60
C HIS A 7 -10.38 -13.84 -4.40
N GLU A 8 -10.03 -12.70 -4.99
CA GLU A 8 -8.82 -12.52 -5.79
C GLU A 8 -7.81 -11.67 -5.01
N ASN A 9 -6.53 -12.08 -5.01
CA ASN A 9 -5.43 -11.30 -4.44
C ASN A 9 -5.36 -9.95 -5.14
N LEU A 10 -5.81 -8.89 -4.48
CA LEU A 10 -5.82 -7.55 -5.04
C LEU A 10 -4.63 -6.77 -4.50
N ALA A 11 -3.76 -6.32 -5.40
CA ALA A 11 -2.74 -5.32 -5.08
C ALA A 11 -3.19 -3.93 -5.53
N VAL A 12 -3.09 -2.94 -4.64
CA VAL A 12 -3.34 -1.53 -4.94
C VAL A 12 -2.04 -0.75 -4.83
N ILE A 13 -1.73 0.05 -5.85
CA ILE A 13 -0.51 0.86 -5.89
C ILE A 13 -0.88 2.34 -5.85
N PHE A 14 -0.42 3.05 -4.82
CA PHE A 14 -0.56 4.49 -4.70
C PHE A 14 0.73 5.18 -5.14
N ILE A 15 0.63 6.07 -6.12
CA ILE A 15 1.74 6.93 -6.55
C ILE A 15 1.42 8.35 -6.08
N HIS A 16 2.30 8.95 -5.28
CA HIS A 16 1.99 10.22 -4.64
C HIS A 16 3.20 11.14 -4.42
N ASP A 17 2.94 12.44 -4.34
CA ASP A 17 3.89 13.41 -3.77
C ASP A 17 3.71 13.46 -2.25
N VAL A 18 2.51 13.80 -1.76
CA VAL A 18 2.16 13.82 -0.33
C VAL A 18 0.75 13.33 -0.17
N PHE A 19 0.54 12.40 0.75
CA PHE A 19 -0.74 12.28 1.43
C PHE A 19 -0.54 12.68 2.89
N ASN A 20 -1.54 13.32 3.48
CA ASN A 20 -1.65 13.43 4.93
C ASN A 20 -2.91 12.66 5.31
N LEU A 21 -2.75 11.35 5.51
CA LEU A 21 -3.80 10.55 6.11
C LEU A 21 -3.69 10.82 7.60
N GLY A 22 -4.63 11.58 8.17
CA GLY A 22 -4.64 11.88 9.60
C GLY A 22 -4.82 10.63 10.47
N ASP A 23 -5.30 10.81 11.70
CA ASP A 23 -5.34 9.77 12.75
C ASP A 23 -6.18 8.51 12.42
N ASP A 24 -7.05 8.54 11.40
CA ASP A 24 -7.95 7.42 11.04
C ASP A 24 -7.27 6.26 10.26
N SER A 25 -5.98 6.34 10.06
CA SER A 25 -5.24 5.50 9.11
C SER A 25 -4.96 4.07 9.57
N LEU A 26 -4.80 3.82 10.88
CA LEU A 26 -4.63 2.47 11.41
C LEU A 26 -5.87 1.60 11.15
N ARG A 27 -7.05 2.19 11.32
CA ARG A 27 -8.33 1.52 11.03
C ARG A 27 -8.49 1.19 9.55
N ILE A 28 -7.90 2.00 8.66
CA ILE A 28 -7.90 1.76 7.23
C ILE A 28 -7.01 0.54 6.89
N SER A 29 -5.84 0.41 7.53
CA SER A 29 -4.94 -0.74 7.35
C SER A 29 -5.62 -2.07 7.68
N ASP A 30 -6.30 -2.14 8.83
CA ASP A 30 -6.96 -3.36 9.29
C ASP A 30 -8.09 -3.78 8.35
N GLU A 31 -8.83 -2.81 7.82
CA GLU A 31 -9.92 -3.08 6.88
C GLU A 31 -9.39 -3.59 5.54
N PHE A 32 -8.30 -3.02 5.00
CA PHE A 32 -7.68 -3.53 3.78
C PHE A 32 -7.12 -4.94 3.96
N ASN A 33 -6.49 -5.22 5.10
CA ASN A 33 -6.01 -6.56 5.42
C ASN A 33 -7.17 -7.58 5.52
N ARG A 34 -8.28 -7.18 6.16
CA ARG A 34 -9.51 -8.00 6.25
C ARG A 34 -10.11 -8.31 4.88
N LEU A 35 -9.96 -7.41 3.92
CA LEU A 35 -10.42 -7.57 2.53
C LEU A 35 -9.43 -8.34 1.65
N GLY A 36 -8.28 -8.78 2.17
CA GLY A 36 -7.25 -9.46 1.38
C GLY A 36 -6.58 -8.55 0.36
N ILE A 37 -6.54 -7.25 0.63
CA ILE A 37 -5.96 -6.25 -0.27
C ILE A 37 -4.55 -5.89 0.22
N THR A 38 -3.56 -6.04 -0.64
CA THR A 38 -2.17 -5.65 -0.40
C THR A 38 -1.91 -4.25 -0.94
N LEU A 39 -1.36 -3.37 -0.11
CA LEU A 39 -1.12 -1.96 -0.44
C LEU A 39 0.36 -1.69 -0.72
N PHE A 40 0.63 -1.05 -1.85
CA PHE A 40 1.96 -0.60 -2.25
C PHE A 40 1.96 0.91 -2.43
N PHE A 41 3.08 1.54 -2.09
CA PHE A 41 3.22 2.99 -2.14
C PHE A 41 4.51 3.39 -2.84
N ILE A 42 4.40 4.34 -3.76
CA ILE A 42 5.50 4.95 -4.48
C ILE A 42 5.44 6.45 -4.25
N ALA A 43 6.42 6.99 -3.53
CA ALA A 43 6.50 8.40 -3.24
C ALA A 43 7.51 9.10 -4.15
N ASN A 44 7.17 10.26 -4.68
CA ASN A 44 8.13 11.08 -5.43
C ASN A 44 9.24 11.66 -4.53
N ARG A 45 8.93 11.90 -3.24
CA ARG A 45 9.89 12.38 -2.23
C ARG A 45 9.38 12.12 -0.80
N ILE A 46 10.30 12.06 0.16
CA ILE A 46 9.98 11.99 1.60
C ILE A 46 9.92 13.40 2.17
N PHE A 47 8.79 13.75 2.80
CA PHE A 47 8.60 15.08 3.40
C PHE A 47 9.02 15.11 4.87
N THR A 48 8.67 14.07 5.63
CA THR A 48 9.03 13.89 7.02
C THR A 48 9.29 12.41 7.29
N PHE A 49 10.09 12.12 8.32
CA PHE A 49 10.28 10.74 8.79
C PHE A 49 8.96 10.13 9.27
N GLU A 50 8.11 10.93 9.91
CA GLU A 50 6.77 10.51 10.37
C GLU A 50 5.90 10.05 9.21
N ASN A 51 5.84 10.81 8.12
CA ASN A 51 5.08 10.43 6.93
C ASN A 51 5.65 9.16 6.29
N TRP A 52 6.97 9.05 6.18
CA TRP A 52 7.62 7.85 5.66
C TRP A 52 7.25 6.61 6.48
N ASN A 53 7.45 6.69 7.80
CA ASN A 53 7.19 5.60 8.72
C ASN A 53 5.71 5.19 8.68
N PHE A 54 4.83 6.19 8.59
CA PHE A 54 3.41 5.98 8.48
C PHE A 54 3.02 5.14 7.24
N TYR A 55 3.43 5.53 6.03
CA TYR A 55 3.10 4.76 4.81
C TYR A 55 3.80 3.41 4.76
N TYR A 56 5.02 3.34 5.28
CA TYR A 56 5.76 2.09 5.39
C TYR A 56 5.01 1.08 6.27
N GLU A 57 4.56 1.47 7.46
CA GLU A 57 3.79 0.59 8.35
C GLU A 57 2.43 0.19 7.75
N LEU A 58 1.73 1.14 7.12
CA LEU A 58 0.47 0.86 6.42
C LEU A 58 0.63 -0.17 5.30
N ALA A 59 1.68 -0.03 4.47
CA ALA A 59 1.99 -0.99 3.42
C ALA A 59 2.30 -2.37 4.02
N ARG A 60 3.22 -2.40 4.98
CA ARG A 60 3.73 -3.62 5.63
C ARG A 60 2.62 -4.42 6.31
N ASN A 61 1.67 -3.75 6.96
CA ASN A 61 0.53 -4.40 7.63
C ASN A 61 -0.40 -5.14 6.67
N THR A 62 -0.37 -4.80 5.39
CA THR A 62 -1.15 -5.46 4.33
C THR A 62 -0.30 -6.43 3.48
N GLY A 63 0.95 -6.65 3.87
CA GLY A 63 1.91 -7.49 3.13
C GLY A 63 2.59 -6.80 1.95
N GLY A 64 2.43 -5.48 1.81
CA GLY A 64 3.00 -4.69 0.72
C GLY A 64 4.26 -3.94 1.12
N ASP A 65 4.60 -2.92 0.34
CA ASP A 65 5.87 -2.20 0.47
C ASP A 65 5.74 -0.71 0.09
N TYR A 66 6.70 0.09 0.56
CA TYR A 66 6.79 1.52 0.31
C TYR A 66 8.19 1.85 -0.23
N ALA A 67 8.27 2.61 -1.32
CA ALA A 67 9.56 3.15 -1.76
C ALA A 67 9.45 4.52 -2.45
N LEU A 68 10.61 5.15 -2.64
CA LEU A 68 10.72 6.31 -3.51
C LEU A 68 10.55 5.92 -5.00
N LEU A 69 10.19 6.91 -5.82
CA LEU A 69 9.96 6.74 -7.26
C LEU A 69 11.16 6.11 -8.00
N GLU A 70 12.38 6.38 -7.55
CA GLU A 70 13.61 5.75 -8.08
C GLU A 70 13.66 4.23 -7.90
N HIS A 71 12.85 3.69 -6.98
CA HIS A 71 12.70 2.27 -6.71
C HIS A 71 11.34 1.71 -7.17
N ALA A 72 10.56 2.49 -7.93
CA ALA A 72 9.27 2.06 -8.47
C ALA A 72 9.30 0.69 -9.17
N PRO A 73 10.32 0.32 -9.97
CA PRO A 73 10.36 -1.00 -10.61
C PRO A 73 10.29 -2.17 -9.62
N THR A 74 10.92 -2.03 -8.45
CA THR A 74 10.88 -3.05 -7.38
C THR A 74 9.48 -3.17 -6.80
N ILE A 75 8.85 -2.04 -6.48
CA ILE A 75 7.48 -2.01 -5.93
C ILE A 75 6.48 -2.62 -6.91
N LEU A 76 6.58 -2.26 -8.21
CA LEU A 76 5.73 -2.81 -9.25
C LEU A 76 5.91 -4.33 -9.41
N THR A 77 7.16 -4.81 -9.35
CA THR A 77 7.46 -6.25 -9.42
C THR A 77 6.85 -7.00 -8.24
N ASN A 78 7.03 -6.47 -7.02
CA ASN A 78 6.49 -7.08 -5.80
C ASN A 78 4.96 -7.08 -5.79
N ALA A 79 4.33 -6.02 -6.29
CA ALA A 79 2.89 -5.95 -6.43
C ALA A 79 2.36 -7.03 -7.38
N ILE A 80 2.99 -7.20 -8.54
CA ILE A 80 2.62 -8.26 -9.49
C ILE A 80 2.81 -9.64 -8.85
N LEU A 81 3.95 -9.88 -8.19
CA LEU A 81 4.20 -11.15 -7.51
C LEU A 81 3.16 -11.44 -6.43
N SER A 82 2.78 -10.44 -5.62
CA SER A 82 1.78 -10.62 -4.56
C SER A 82 0.42 -11.10 -5.10
N VAL A 83 0.02 -10.63 -6.27
CA VAL A 83 -1.21 -11.09 -6.94
C VAL A 83 -1.07 -12.53 -7.44
N LEU A 84 0.10 -12.87 -8.01
CA LEU A 84 0.36 -14.17 -8.63
C LEU A 84 0.62 -15.30 -7.62
N THR A 85 1.05 -14.98 -6.40
CA THR A 85 1.44 -15.98 -5.40
C THR A 85 0.57 -16.03 -4.16
N GLY A 86 -0.36 -15.07 -3.99
CA GLY A 86 -1.30 -15.04 -2.86
C GLY A 86 -2.34 -16.14 -2.91
#